data_AF-A0A1Y0RHG9-F1
#
_entry.id   AF-A0A1Y0RHG9-F1
#
_cell.length_a   1.000
_cell.length_b   1.000
_cell.length_c   1.000
_cell.angle_alpha   90.00
_cell.angle_beta   90.00
_cell.angle_gamma   90.00
#
_symmetry.space_group_name_H-M   'P 1'
#
loop_
_entity.id
_entity.type
_entity.pdbx_description
1 polymer ?
#
loop_
_entity_poly.entity_id
_entity_poly.type
_entity_poly.pdbx_seq_one_letter_code
_entity_poly.pdbx_strand_id
1 'polypeptide(L)'
;MPQDSYQLGGSLAIDAPCYVQRQADSQLYQALKRGEFCYVLNLRQMGKSSLLVRTKHRLEQEGFHCAAVDLSVVGSEQITPLQWYKGFVVDLCRQLGILETLNLKTWWQERNDLGLLQRLQ
;
A
#
# COMPACT_ATOMS: atom_id res chain seq x y z
N MET A 1 21.97 0.98 24.68
CA MET A 1 22.46 0.75 23.30
C MET A 1 21.27 0.32 22.47
N PRO A 2 21.01 0.92 21.29
CA PRO A 2 20.04 0.32 20.38
C PRO A 2 20.57 -1.06 20.03
N GLN A 3 19.73 -2.08 20.21
CA GLN A 3 20.09 -3.45 19.88
C GLN A 3 19.93 -3.56 18.37
N ASP A 4 21.04 -3.49 17.62
CA ASP A 4 21.04 -3.66 16.17
C ASP A 4 20.53 -5.07 15.83
N SER A 5 19.22 -5.17 15.59
CA SER A 5 18.59 -6.44 15.25
C SER A 5 18.85 -6.75 13.79
N TYR A 6 19.60 -7.83 13.57
CA TYR A 6 19.87 -8.32 12.22
C TYR A 6 18.58 -8.93 11.65
N GLN A 7 17.99 -8.29 10.64
CA GLN A 7 16.77 -8.74 10.00
C GLN A 7 17.06 -9.47 8.67
N LEU A 8 16.63 -10.73 8.59
CA LEU A 8 16.67 -11.53 7.36
C LEU A 8 15.33 -11.46 6.63
N GLY A 9 15.30 -10.78 5.49
CA GLY A 9 14.12 -10.69 4.62
C GLY A 9 13.05 -9.70 5.08
N GLY A 10 12.03 -9.52 4.23
CA GLY A 10 10.98 -8.51 4.44
C GLY A 10 11.45 -7.08 4.17
N SER A 11 10.63 -6.10 4.59
CA SER A 11 11.01 -4.69 4.63
C SER A 11 11.73 -4.37 5.94
N LEU A 12 12.77 -3.54 5.85
CA LEU A 12 13.41 -2.94 7.01
C LEU A 12 12.47 -1.90 7.65
N ALA A 13 12.59 -1.74 8.97
CA ALA A 13 11.92 -0.67 9.70
C ALA A 13 12.35 0.73 9.17
N ILE A 14 11.49 1.72 9.39
CA ILE A 14 11.70 3.10 8.91
C ILE A 14 12.96 3.73 9.53
N ASP A 15 13.26 3.38 10.77
CA ASP A 15 14.38 3.84 11.57
C ASP A 15 15.56 2.84 11.60
N ALA A 16 15.51 1.79 10.76
CA ALA A 16 16.57 0.77 10.73
C ALA A 16 17.93 1.41 10.41
N PRO A 17 18.94 1.30 11.31
CA PRO A 17 20.23 1.98 11.15
C PRO A 17 21.06 1.40 10.00
N CYS A 18 20.76 0.16 9.58
CA CYS A 18 21.40 -0.51 8.46
C CYS A 18 20.84 -0.13 7.08
N TYR A 19 19.81 0.74 7.01
CA TYR A 19 19.25 1.16 5.73
C TYR A 19 20.18 2.14 5.01
N VAL A 20 20.67 1.75 3.84
CA VAL A 20 21.42 2.66 2.95
C VAL A 20 20.46 3.29 1.94
N GLN A 21 20.38 4.62 1.96
CA GLN A 21 19.59 5.38 1.00
C GLN A 21 20.20 5.26 -0.40
N ARG A 22 19.35 5.01 -1.40
CA ARG A 22 19.73 4.87 -2.80
C ARG A 22 19.23 6.07 -3.59
N GLN A 23 19.73 6.24 -4.81
CA GLN A 23 19.21 7.25 -5.74
C GLN A 23 17.70 7.07 -5.99
N ALA A 24 17.25 5.82 -6.09
CA ALA A 24 15.85 5.46 -6.31
C ALA A 24 14.89 5.98 -5.22
N ASP A 25 15.34 6.12 -3.96
CA ASP A 25 14.54 6.69 -2.87
C ASP A 25 14.09 8.12 -3.19
N SER A 26 15.02 8.94 -3.68
CA SER A 26 14.73 10.32 -4.05
C SER A 26 13.91 10.41 -5.34
N GLN A 27 14.22 9.59 -6.34
CA GLN A 27 13.54 9.58 -7.63
C GLN A 27 12.06 9.18 -7.50
N LEU A 28 11.79 8.08 -6.78
CA LEU A 28 10.44 7.59 -6.57
C LEU A 28 9.60 8.62 -5.81
N TYR A 29 10.12 9.13 -4.70
CA TYR A 29 9.40 10.11 -3.89
C TYR A 29 9.05 11.39 -4.70
N GLN A 30 9.99 11.92 -5.48
CA GLN A 30 9.73 13.12 -6.29
C GLN A 30 8.75 12.85 -7.44
N ALA A 31 8.85 11.69 -8.09
CA ALA A 31 7.92 11.29 -9.14
C ALA A 31 6.48 11.14 -8.61
N LEU A 32 6.31 10.48 -7.46
CA LEU A 32 5.01 10.36 -6.80
C LEU A 32 4.42 11.72 -6.42
N LYS A 33 5.24 12.68 -5.95
CA LYS A 33 4.78 14.05 -5.68
C LYS A 33 4.31 14.81 -6.92
N ARG A 34 4.79 14.43 -8.11
CA ARG A 34 4.31 14.97 -9.40
C ARG A 34 3.07 14.24 -9.92
N GLY A 35 2.54 13.25 -9.19
CA GLY A 35 1.41 12.44 -9.62
C GLY A 35 1.77 11.42 -10.70
N GLU A 36 3.05 11.08 -10.85
CA GLU A 36 3.49 10.11 -11.84
C GLU A 36 3.19 8.67 -11.41
N PHE A 37 2.83 7.83 -12.37
CA PHE A 37 2.69 6.39 -12.16
C PHE A 37 4.05 5.70 -12.29
N CYS A 38 4.54 5.09 -11.22
CA CYS A 38 5.91 4.57 -11.14
C CYS A 38 5.95 3.04 -11.03
N TYR A 39 6.88 2.41 -11.77
CA TYR A 39 7.22 1.00 -11.62
C TYR A 39 8.54 0.83 -10.85
N VAL A 40 8.53 -0.02 -9.82
CA VAL A 40 9.73 -0.38 -9.05
C VAL A 40 10.11 -1.83 -9.36
N LEU A 41 10.95 -2.03 -10.36
CA LEU A 41 11.39 -3.36 -10.82
C LEU A 41 12.79 -3.66 -10.30
N ASN A 42 12.93 -4.75 -9.55
CA ASN A 42 14.22 -5.24 -9.08
C ASN A 42 14.15 -6.72 -8.65
N LEU A 43 15.30 -7.39 -8.50
CA LEU A 43 15.41 -8.76 -8.00
C LEU A 43 14.82 -8.90 -6.58
N ARG A 44 14.40 -10.12 -6.24
CA ARG A 44 13.87 -10.45 -4.90
C ARG A 44 14.90 -10.09 -3.82
N GLN A 45 14.41 -9.67 -2.66
CA GLN A 45 15.24 -9.30 -1.50
C GLN A 45 16.20 -8.11 -1.67
N MET A 46 16.08 -7.30 -2.72
CA MET A 46 16.89 -6.07 -2.93
C MET A 46 16.32 -4.81 -2.25
N GLY A 47 15.45 -4.95 -1.25
CA GLY A 47 14.93 -3.82 -0.47
C GLY A 47 13.80 -3.01 -1.11
N LYS A 48 13.10 -3.56 -2.12
CA LYS A 48 11.92 -2.91 -2.73
C LYS A 48 10.83 -2.58 -1.71
N SER A 49 10.49 -3.52 -0.83
CA SER A 49 9.49 -3.32 0.21
C SER A 49 9.95 -2.25 1.21
N SER A 50 11.24 -2.21 1.54
CA SER A 50 11.81 -1.14 2.37
C SER A 50 11.68 0.24 1.71
N LEU A 51 11.95 0.33 0.41
CA LEU A 51 11.76 1.56 -0.38
C LEU A 51 10.29 2.03 -0.34
N LEU A 52 9.33 1.09 -0.51
CA LEU A 52 7.90 1.38 -0.42
C LEU A 52 7.53 1.95 0.96
N VAL A 53 7.90 1.26 2.04
CA VAL A 53 7.53 1.66 3.41
C VAL A 53 8.11 3.03 3.76
N ARG A 54 9.38 3.29 3.40
CA ARG A 54 10.01 4.60 3.67
C ARG A 54 9.41 5.72 2.84
N THR A 55 9.12 5.46 1.56
CA THR A 55 8.51 6.46 0.68
C THR A 55 7.09 6.80 1.15
N LYS A 56 6.30 5.78 1.49
CA LYS A 56 4.97 5.92 2.08
C LYS A 56 5.04 6.78 3.35
N HIS A 57 5.91 6.42 4.30
CA HIS A 57 6.06 7.15 5.54
C HIS A 57 6.40 8.63 5.30
N ARG A 58 7.33 8.92 4.38
CA ARG A 58 7.72 10.29 4.06
C ARG A 58 6.56 11.11 3.47
N LEU A 59 5.74 10.51 2.60
CA LEU A 59 4.55 11.16 2.04
C LEU A 59 3.49 11.40 3.14
N GLU A 60 3.29 10.44 4.04
CA GLU A 60 2.35 10.59 5.17
C GLU A 60 2.76 11.72 6.12
N GLN A 61 4.06 11.92 6.38
CA GLN A 61 4.57 13.05 7.16
C GLN A 61 4.28 14.41 6.51
N GLU A 62 3.97 14.45 5.21
CA GLU A 62 3.60 15.66 4.46
C GLU A 62 2.09 15.81 4.27
N GLY A 63 1.29 14.95 4.91
CA GLY A 63 -0.17 15.02 4.87
C GLY A 63 -0.82 14.24 3.73
N PHE A 64 -0.06 13.42 2.99
CA PHE A 64 -0.66 12.51 2.00
C PHE A 64 -1.30 11.29 2.69
N HIS A 65 -2.50 10.92 2.26
CA HIS A 65 -3.11 9.65 2.64
C HIS A 65 -2.60 8.53 1.73
N CYS A 66 -1.95 7.51 2.31
CA CYS A 66 -1.32 6.44 1.54
C CYS A 66 -1.90 5.06 1.88
N ALA A 67 -2.21 4.27 0.85
CA ALA A 67 -2.55 2.86 0.99
C ALA A 67 -1.56 2.00 0.19
N ALA A 68 -1.20 0.84 0.76
CA ALA A 68 -0.36 -0.15 0.12
C ALA A 68 -1.14 -1.46 0.00
N VAL A 69 -1.48 -1.85 -1.22
CA VAL A 69 -2.28 -3.06 -1.47
C VAL A 69 -1.36 -4.21 -1.85
N ASP A 70 -1.45 -5.31 -1.09
CA ASP A 70 -0.79 -6.56 -1.43
C ASP A 70 -1.72 -7.46 -2.26
N LEU A 71 -1.51 -7.46 -3.57
CA LEU A 71 -2.31 -8.26 -4.51
C LEU A 71 -2.18 -9.77 -4.29
N SER A 72 -1.12 -10.25 -3.61
CA SER A 72 -0.96 -11.67 -3.30
C SER A 72 -1.87 -12.15 -2.17
N VAL A 73 -2.16 -11.26 -1.21
CA VAL A 73 -3.09 -11.54 -0.10
C VAL A 73 -4.54 -11.40 -0.55
N VAL A 74 -4.82 -10.40 -1.39
CA VAL A 74 -6.18 -10.16 -1.90
C VAL A 74 -6.57 -11.20 -2.95
N GLY A 75 -5.61 -11.79 -3.68
CA GLY A 75 -5.82 -12.75 -4.77
C GLY A 75 -5.52 -14.22 -4.42
N SER A 76 -6.32 -14.87 -3.57
CA SER A 76 -6.21 -16.33 -3.38
C SER A 76 -6.97 -17.10 -4.47
N GLU A 77 -6.53 -18.32 -4.81
CA GLU A 77 -7.03 -19.09 -5.98
C GLU A 77 -8.53 -19.48 -5.92
N GLN A 78 -9.22 -19.24 -4.80
CA GLN A 78 -10.57 -19.75 -4.54
C GLN A 78 -11.59 -18.64 -4.20
N ILE A 79 -11.36 -17.40 -4.64
CA ILE A 79 -12.29 -16.29 -4.41
C ILE A 79 -13.00 -15.86 -5.68
N THR A 80 -14.28 -15.52 -5.53
CA THR A 80 -15.04 -14.88 -6.60
C THR A 80 -14.55 -13.45 -6.82
N PRO A 81 -14.69 -12.89 -8.03
CA PRO A 81 -14.41 -11.47 -8.28
C PRO A 81 -15.11 -10.55 -7.28
N LEU A 82 -16.37 -10.84 -6.93
CA LEU A 82 -17.12 -10.07 -5.94
C LEU A 82 -16.44 -10.05 -4.55
N GLN A 83 -15.97 -11.20 -4.08
CA GLN A 83 -15.23 -11.30 -2.81
C GLN A 83 -13.90 -10.56 -2.87
N TRP A 84 -13.20 -10.66 -4.01
CA TRP A 84 -11.95 -9.93 -4.24
C TRP A 84 -12.15 -8.42 -4.15
N TYR A 85 -13.12 -7.86 -4.88
CA TYR A 85 -13.38 -6.42 -4.86
C TYR A 85 -13.83 -5.93 -3.47
N LYS A 86 -14.66 -6.71 -2.77
CA LYS A 86 -15.04 -6.40 -1.38
C LYS A 86 -13.82 -6.36 -0.46
N GLY A 87 -12.96 -7.38 -0.53
CA GLY A 87 -11.73 -7.44 0.26
C GLY A 87 -10.80 -6.27 -0.03
N PHE A 88 -10.61 -5.96 -1.31
CA PHE A 88 -9.82 -4.82 -1.77
C PHE A 88 -10.32 -3.49 -1.20
N VAL A 89 -11.63 -3.21 -1.30
CA VAL A 89 -12.21 -1.96 -0.78
C VAL A 89 -12.10 -1.87 0.73
N VAL A 90 -12.40 -2.96 1.44
CA VAL A 90 -12.29 -2.99 2.90
C VAL A 90 -10.85 -2.68 3.35
N ASP A 91 -9.86 -3.28 2.69
CA ASP A 91 -8.46 -3.03 3.01
C ASP A 91 -8.06 -1.58 2.71
N LEU A 92 -8.44 -1.04 1.55
CA LEU A 92 -8.19 0.35 1.19
C LEU A 92 -8.80 1.31 2.21
N CYS A 93 -10.07 1.11 2.57
CA CYS A 93 -10.79 1.98 3.49
C CYS A 93 -10.21 1.93 4.90
N ARG A 94 -9.76 0.75 5.34
CA ARG A 94 -9.05 0.57 6.60
C ARG A 94 -7.74 1.35 6.61
N GLN A 95 -6.93 1.21 5.56
CA GLN A 95 -5.63 1.89 5.48
C GLN A 95 -5.75 3.42 5.36
N LEU A 96 -6.81 3.90 4.71
CA LEU A 96 -7.08 5.34 4.56
C LEU A 96 -7.83 5.95 5.75
N GLY A 97 -8.23 5.16 6.75
CA GLY A 97 -8.94 5.66 7.94
C GLY A 97 -10.39 6.12 7.68
N ILE A 98 -10.99 5.73 6.55
CA ILE A 98 -12.33 6.18 6.15
C ILE A 98 -13.48 5.30 6.67
N LEU A 99 -13.15 4.20 7.36
CA LEU A 99 -14.15 3.29 7.95
C LEU A 99 -15.04 3.97 9.00
N GLU A 100 -14.55 5.00 9.67
CA GLU A 100 -15.33 5.74 10.69
C GLU A 100 -16.35 6.68 10.03
N THR A 101 -16.04 7.19 8.84
CA THR A 101 -16.89 8.12 8.09
C THR A 101 -17.85 7.42 7.13
N LEU A 102 -17.50 6.23 6.66
CA LEU A 102 -18.21 5.52 5.61
C LEU A 102 -18.76 4.19 6.15
N ASN A 103 -20.08 4.06 6.18
CA ASN A 103 -20.70 2.75 6.40
C ASN A 103 -20.51 1.89 5.13
N LEU A 104 -19.39 1.17 5.08
CA LEU A 104 -19.01 0.33 3.94
C LEU A 104 -20.09 -0.66 3.52
N LYS A 105 -20.82 -1.22 4.49
CA LYS A 105 -21.86 -2.20 4.21
C LYS A 105 -23.00 -1.56 3.43
N THR A 106 -23.49 -0.41 3.90
CA THR A 106 -24.56 0.34 3.24
C THR A 106 -24.08 0.86 1.88
N TRP A 107 -22.91 1.49 1.82
CA TRP A 107 -22.34 2.05 0.59
C TRP A 107 -22.18 0.99 -0.51
N TRP A 108 -21.76 -0.22 -0.14
CA TRP A 108 -21.66 -1.33 -1.07
C TRP A 108 -23.02 -1.86 -1.54
N GLN A 109 -24.00 -1.93 -0.63
CA GLN A 109 -25.34 -2.47 -0.92
C GLN A 109 -26.13 -1.56 -1.85
N GLU A 110 -26.00 -0.24 -1.70
CA GLU A 110 -26.64 0.76 -2.57
C GLU A 110 -26.21 0.67 -4.05
N ARG A 111 -25.08 0.01 -4.32
CA ARG A 111 -24.48 -0.13 -5.66
C ARG A 111 -24.52 -1.56 -6.17
N ASN A 112 -25.44 -2.38 -5.64
CA ASN A 112 -25.51 -3.81 -5.99
C ASN A 112 -25.96 -4.08 -7.43
N ASP A 113 -26.62 -3.13 -8.06
CA ASP A 113 -27.03 -3.09 -9.46
C ASP A 113 -25.89 -2.68 -10.41
N LEU A 114 -24.83 -2.05 -9.90
CA LEU A 114 -23.66 -1.66 -10.68
C LEU A 114 -22.68 -2.82 -10.89
N GLY A 115 -21.97 -2.77 -12.02
CA GLY A 115 -20.82 -3.64 -12.29
C GLY A 115 -19.71 -3.43 -11.26
N LEU A 116 -18.91 -4.46 -10.99
CA LEU A 116 -17.93 -4.45 -9.88
C LEU A 116 -16.98 -3.25 -9.90
N LEU A 117 -16.50 -2.84 -11.08
CA LEU A 117 -15.64 -1.66 -11.24
C LEU A 117 -16.38 -0.35 -11.00
N GLN A 118 -17.64 -0.26 -11.44
CA GLN A 118 -18.47 0.95 -11.29
C GLN A 118 -18.85 1.22 -9.85
N ARG A 119 -18.83 0.19 -8.99
CA ARG A 119 -19.04 0.37 -7.54
C ARG A 119 -17.96 1.22 -6.88
N LEU A 120 -16.79 1.34 -7.50
CA LEU A 120 -15.63 2.09 -6.99
C LEU A 120 -15.58 3.54 -7.47
N GLN A 121 -16.46 3.93 -8.38
CA GLN A 121 -16.57 5.29 -8.91
C GLN A 121 -17.46 6.15 -7.99
#